data_AF-A0A848GX35-F1
#
_entry.id   AF-A0A848GX35-F1
#
_cell.length_a   1.000
_cell.length_b   1.000
_cell.length_c   1.000
_cell.angle_alpha   90.00
_cell.angle_beta   90.00
_cell.angle_gamma   90.00
#
_symmetry.space_group_name_H-M   'P 1'
#
loop_
_entity.id
_entity.type
_entity.pdbx_description
1 polymer ?
#
loop_
_entity_poly.entity_id
_entity_poly.type
_entity_poly.pdbx_seq_one_letter_code
_entity_poly.pdbx_strand_id
1 'polypeptide(L)'
;MSFRSCRALAVAGLALLAAIAWAARPDPVLRLAWLDAQGRLQAIAVDAQGRERGSFDAGQPVPLGSLWKLVAYAQWVEAGVAEKPLQCKGHDPEEVYCCAPGDSIARGAALARSCGLYFARDRVPWERPAGAVMQALPAALAQAVQRGDLGPQTRVSPREWLAWLDAWPPGLREQAQHDLLAYWVNGAGVRQLGQVAAQLRVKTYTVEHADGTRTAGASGWTAQDRPLWFAAAGSSADVVPAWAGPVLSLTRSEEVPRETGALEGRQCVRVEFFARYPIATVEPLAGARLRTPGSLRGRYRVHFRSGTAIEIESAGELQLANVDAHPVITGDLALEDYVARVIDREAAAQPLQAAWALAVAARSYVLAQGTPSRGCLQIEDTTATQRVSPRPATAAALEAARATAGLVLAGGYAIPGQYHRDQGRDGVLSWRDATAQAGAGEDYLRILHRAYPRAGIATAADHGALACDPLPLVLQWLARERPGWKRQLAGQPGFEDPGELQVCRLARGRAHAGGGHRIDVAGYRSLEERIAVAHEYVHLAFAGHPAGRDEAFVEAQARKLLGVLP
;
A
#
# COMPACT_ATOMS: atom_id res chain seq x y z
N MET A 1 25.97 17.26 -65.66
CA MET A 1 24.79 16.61 -65.03
C MET A 1 24.97 15.10 -65.22
N SER A 2 24.96 14.18 -64.25
CA SER A 2 24.39 14.17 -62.91
C SER A 2 25.22 13.21 -62.02
N PHE A 3 26.10 13.76 -61.17
CA PHE A 3 26.68 13.03 -60.02
C PHE A 3 25.83 13.20 -58.75
N ARG A 4 24.70 13.93 -58.84
CA ARG A 4 23.81 14.21 -57.70
C ARG A 4 22.77 13.11 -57.46
N SER A 5 22.47 12.26 -58.45
CA SER A 5 21.43 11.22 -58.31
C SER A 5 21.88 9.97 -57.53
N CYS A 6 23.16 9.59 -57.54
CA CYS A 6 23.62 8.39 -56.80
C CYS A 6 23.73 8.60 -55.27
N ARG A 7 24.00 9.83 -54.80
CA ARG A 7 24.07 10.11 -53.35
C ARG A 7 22.71 10.15 -52.67
N ALA A 8 21.65 10.57 -53.38
CA ALA A 8 20.29 10.62 -52.82
C ALA A 8 19.70 9.21 -52.60
N LEU A 9 19.97 8.26 -53.50
CA LEU A 9 19.53 6.87 -53.38
C LEU A 9 20.25 6.11 -52.25
N ALA A 10 21.54 6.37 -52.03
CA ALA A 10 22.29 5.75 -50.94
C ALA A 10 21.84 6.25 -49.55
N VAL A 11 21.54 7.55 -49.41
CA VAL A 11 21.06 8.13 -48.14
C VAL A 11 19.61 7.70 -47.84
N ALA A 12 18.75 7.59 -48.87
CA ALA A 12 17.39 7.08 -48.70
C ALA A 12 17.36 5.59 -48.33
N GLY A 13 18.27 4.77 -48.87
CA GLY A 13 18.40 3.35 -48.52
C GLY A 13 18.89 3.13 -47.07
N LEU A 14 19.83 3.95 -46.59
CA LEU A 14 20.30 3.93 -45.21
C LEU A 14 19.24 4.42 -44.20
N ALA A 15 18.44 5.43 -44.56
CA ALA A 15 17.33 5.90 -43.73
C ALA A 15 16.17 4.88 -43.65
N LEU A 16 15.89 4.14 -44.74
CA LEU A 16 14.89 3.07 -44.73
C LEU A 16 15.36 1.88 -43.88
N LEU A 17 16.64 1.50 -43.95
CA LEU A 17 17.22 0.44 -43.11
C LEU A 17 17.27 0.83 -41.62
N ALA A 18 17.54 2.10 -41.31
CA ALA A 18 17.47 2.61 -39.93
C ALA A 18 16.03 2.65 -39.39
N ALA A 19 15.03 2.96 -40.22
CA ALA A 19 13.62 2.94 -39.85
C ALA A 19 13.08 1.51 -39.68
N ILE A 20 13.52 0.55 -40.50
CA ILE A 20 13.16 -0.88 -40.36
C ILE A 20 13.83 -1.49 -39.11
N ALA A 21 15.06 -1.07 -38.77
CA ALA A 21 15.72 -1.48 -37.53
C ALA A 21 15.10 -0.85 -36.26
N TRP A 22 14.46 0.32 -36.38
CA TRP A 22 13.68 0.92 -35.28
C TRP A 22 12.29 0.28 -35.11
N ALA A 23 11.74 -0.32 -36.18
CA ALA A 23 10.42 -0.92 -36.21
C ALA A 23 10.35 -2.40 -35.73
N ALA A 24 11.47 -3.00 -35.35
CA ALA A 24 11.52 -4.40 -34.91
C ALA A 24 12.05 -4.56 -33.47
N ARG A 25 11.69 -3.65 -32.56
CA ARG A 25 11.70 -4.05 -31.14
C ARG A 25 10.51 -4.98 -30.95
N PRO A 26 10.70 -6.25 -30.58
CA PRO A 26 9.56 -7.10 -30.24
C PRO A 26 8.76 -6.39 -29.14
N ASP A 27 7.43 -6.39 -29.29
CA ASP A 27 6.54 -5.83 -28.26
C ASP A 27 6.96 -6.38 -26.89
N PRO A 28 7.03 -5.55 -25.84
CA PRO A 28 7.43 -6.02 -24.54
C PRO A 28 6.46 -7.11 -24.09
N VAL A 29 6.99 -8.32 -23.91
CA VAL A 29 6.22 -9.47 -23.42
C VAL A 29 6.46 -9.59 -21.92
N LEU A 30 5.37 -9.56 -21.16
CA LEU A 30 5.36 -9.87 -19.74
C LEU A 30 5.26 -11.38 -19.55
N ARG A 31 6.17 -11.96 -18.78
CA ARG A 31 6.00 -13.31 -18.22
C ARG A 31 5.34 -13.18 -16.86
N LEU A 32 4.23 -13.87 -16.66
CA LEU A 32 3.44 -13.83 -15.42
C LEU A 32 3.18 -15.26 -14.94
N ALA A 33 3.55 -15.54 -13.70
CA ALA A 33 3.21 -16.78 -13.00
C ALA A 33 2.52 -16.48 -11.67
N TRP A 34 1.52 -17.27 -11.31
CA TRP A 34 0.79 -17.12 -10.06
C TRP A 34 0.12 -18.43 -9.65
N LEU A 35 -0.28 -18.53 -8.39
CA LEU A 35 -1.13 -19.62 -7.91
C LEU A 35 -2.60 -19.20 -7.97
N ASP A 36 -3.44 -20.01 -8.62
CA ASP A 36 -4.89 -19.78 -8.64
C ASP A 36 -5.55 -20.03 -7.28
N ALA A 37 -6.86 -19.78 -7.17
CA ALA A 37 -7.58 -19.97 -5.91
C ALA A 37 -7.57 -21.42 -5.41
N GLN A 38 -7.25 -22.39 -6.29
CA GLN A 38 -7.11 -23.80 -5.96
C GLN A 38 -5.64 -24.21 -5.77
N GLY A 39 -4.71 -23.24 -5.70
CA GLY A 39 -3.28 -23.49 -5.51
C GLY A 39 -2.57 -24.05 -6.75
N ARG A 40 -3.19 -24.00 -7.94
CA ARG A 40 -2.57 -24.48 -9.18
C ARG A 40 -1.73 -23.38 -9.81
N LEU A 41 -0.53 -23.74 -10.26
CA LEU A 41 0.35 -22.83 -10.97
C LEU A 41 -0.17 -22.51 -12.37
N GLN A 42 -0.32 -21.22 -12.63
CA GLN A 42 -0.53 -20.66 -13.97
C GLN A 42 0.75 -19.94 -14.40
N ALA A 43 1.12 -20.04 -15.67
CA ALA A 43 2.33 -19.41 -16.22
C ALA A 43 2.13 -19.04 -17.70
N ILE A 44 1.98 -17.74 -17.96
CA ILE A 44 1.66 -17.20 -19.30
C ILE A 44 2.60 -16.06 -19.68
N ALA A 45 2.69 -15.82 -20.99
CA ALA A 45 3.33 -14.68 -21.60
C ALA A 45 2.24 -13.78 -22.21
N VAL A 46 2.25 -12.49 -21.90
CA VAL A 46 1.25 -11.53 -22.40
C VAL A 46 1.91 -10.30 -23.03
N ASP A 47 1.29 -9.73 -24.06
CA ASP A 47 1.73 -8.46 -24.65
C ASP A 47 1.19 -7.24 -23.89
N ALA A 48 1.64 -6.05 -24.30
CA ALA A 48 1.27 -4.79 -23.66
C ALA A 48 -0.24 -4.49 -23.69
N GLN A 49 -1.01 -5.18 -24.54
CA GLN A 49 -2.47 -5.10 -24.59
C GLN A 49 -3.15 -6.15 -23.70
N GLY A 50 -2.37 -6.91 -22.92
CA GLY A 50 -2.87 -7.97 -22.04
C GLY A 50 -3.29 -9.24 -22.79
N ARG A 51 -2.93 -9.38 -24.07
CA ARG A 51 -3.27 -10.57 -24.85
C ARG A 51 -2.25 -11.65 -24.63
N GLU A 52 -2.73 -12.87 -24.37
CA GLU A 52 -1.86 -14.04 -24.23
C GLU A 52 -1.12 -14.32 -25.55
N ARG A 53 0.20 -14.45 -25.43
CA ARG A 53 1.13 -14.81 -26.52
C ARG A 53 1.61 -16.25 -26.42
N GLY A 54 1.33 -16.92 -25.31
CA GLY A 54 1.64 -18.32 -25.06
C GLY A 54 1.92 -18.60 -23.58
N SER A 55 2.46 -19.78 -23.30
CA SER A 55 2.94 -20.17 -21.97
C SER A 55 4.47 -20.15 -21.90
N PHE A 56 5.02 -20.10 -20.69
CA PHE A 56 6.46 -20.27 -20.47
C PHE A 56 6.71 -21.31 -19.37
N ASP A 57 7.90 -21.92 -19.39
CA ASP A 57 8.28 -22.88 -18.36
C ASP A 57 8.68 -22.17 -17.06
N ALA A 58 7.73 -22.11 -16.11
CA ALA A 58 7.96 -21.60 -14.76
C ALA A 58 8.85 -22.53 -13.89
N GLY A 59 9.26 -23.69 -14.40
CA GLY A 59 10.31 -24.52 -13.81
C GLY A 59 11.73 -24.04 -14.12
N GLN A 60 11.91 -23.16 -15.12
CA GLN A 60 13.23 -22.65 -15.49
C GLN A 60 13.78 -21.68 -14.41
N PRO A 61 14.98 -21.93 -13.83
CA PRO A 61 15.54 -21.06 -12.81
C PRO A 61 15.90 -19.66 -13.33
N VAL A 62 15.42 -18.63 -12.64
CA VAL A 62 15.71 -17.21 -12.91
C VAL A 62 16.49 -16.58 -11.76
N PRO A 63 17.37 -15.60 -12.02
CA PRO A 63 18.04 -14.85 -10.96
C PRO A 63 17.04 -14.05 -10.12
N LEU A 64 17.25 -13.99 -8.81
CA LEU A 64 16.36 -13.31 -7.86
C LEU A 64 16.35 -11.78 -8.02
N GLY A 65 17.44 -11.17 -8.46
CA GLY A 65 17.60 -9.71 -8.35
C GLY A 65 17.42 -9.28 -6.88
N SER A 66 16.66 -8.23 -6.58
CA SER A 66 16.39 -7.84 -5.19
C SER A 66 15.41 -8.74 -4.40
N LEU A 67 14.89 -9.83 -4.98
CA LEU A 67 13.95 -10.72 -4.28
C LEU A 67 14.59 -11.50 -3.12
N TRP A 68 15.91 -11.72 -3.12
CA TRP A 68 16.61 -12.40 -2.00
C TRP A 68 16.40 -11.70 -0.65
N LYS A 69 16.11 -10.39 -0.66
CA LYS A 69 15.81 -9.60 0.54
C LYS A 69 14.55 -10.10 1.26
N LEU A 70 13.60 -10.74 0.56
CA LEU A 70 12.45 -11.40 1.20
C LEU A 70 12.87 -12.63 2.00
N VAL A 71 13.89 -13.38 1.56
CA VAL A 71 14.45 -14.51 2.33
C VAL A 71 15.15 -13.99 3.59
N ALA A 72 15.95 -12.94 3.46
CA ALA A 72 16.59 -12.28 4.60
C ALA A 72 15.58 -11.68 5.58
N TYR A 73 14.49 -11.10 5.07
CA TYR A 73 13.39 -10.58 5.86
C TYR A 73 12.69 -11.69 6.65
N ALA A 74 12.37 -12.82 6.01
CA ALA A 74 11.72 -13.96 6.66
C ALA A 74 12.57 -14.48 7.84
N GLN A 75 13.88 -14.69 7.63
CA GLN A 75 14.79 -15.08 8.71
C GLN A 75 14.77 -14.07 9.86
N TRP A 76 14.79 -12.76 9.54
CA TRP A 76 14.76 -11.71 10.56
C TRP A 76 13.50 -11.77 11.42
N VAL A 77 12.33 -11.96 10.81
CA VAL A 77 11.05 -12.01 11.52
C VAL A 77 10.93 -13.29 12.33
N GLU A 78 11.25 -14.45 11.75
CA GLU A 78 11.19 -15.75 12.45
C GLU A 78 12.19 -15.85 13.60
N ALA A 79 13.36 -15.22 13.48
CA ALA A 79 14.35 -15.20 14.54
C ALA A 79 13.88 -14.47 15.81
N GLY A 80 12.83 -13.64 15.72
CA GLY A 80 12.25 -12.91 16.85
C GLY A 80 13.25 -11.97 17.56
N VAL A 81 14.35 -11.62 16.90
CA VAL A 81 15.39 -10.77 17.48
C VAL A 81 14.92 -9.33 17.51
N ALA A 82 15.21 -8.63 18.61
CA ALA A 82 14.93 -7.21 18.74
C ALA A 82 15.51 -6.44 17.54
N GLU A 83 14.66 -5.65 16.91
CA GLU A 83 15.01 -4.92 15.71
C GLU A 83 16.13 -3.91 16.00
N LYS A 84 17.12 -3.87 15.11
CA LYS A 84 18.18 -2.85 15.11
C LYS A 84 18.08 -2.04 13.81
N PRO A 85 17.56 -0.79 13.86
CA PRO A 85 17.57 0.09 12.70
C PRO A 85 18.99 0.25 12.13
N LEU A 86 19.10 0.37 10.81
CA LEU A 86 20.36 0.72 10.15
C LEU A 86 20.51 2.24 10.21
N GLN A 87 21.63 2.72 10.73
CA GLN A 87 21.98 4.14 10.75
C GLN A 87 22.79 4.48 9.50
N CYS A 88 22.32 5.43 8.70
CA CYS A 88 23.04 5.92 7.53
C CYS A 88 24.02 7.01 7.95
N LYS A 89 25.29 6.88 7.54
CA LYS A 89 26.36 7.82 7.93
C LYS A 89 26.73 8.81 6.83
N GLY A 90 26.22 8.62 5.62
CA GLY A 90 26.56 9.38 4.42
C GLY A 90 27.86 8.96 3.76
N HIS A 91 28.42 7.81 4.13
CA HIS A 91 29.74 7.37 3.67
C HIS A 91 29.68 6.22 2.65
N ASP A 92 28.52 5.55 2.53
CA ASP A 92 28.34 4.43 1.60
C ASP A 92 27.34 4.85 0.50
N PRO A 93 27.74 4.80 -0.79
CA PRO A 93 26.86 5.13 -1.91
C PRO A 93 25.55 4.33 -1.95
N GLU A 94 25.53 3.10 -1.42
CA GLU A 94 24.32 2.26 -1.35
C GLU A 94 23.28 2.78 -0.34
N GLU A 95 23.66 3.72 0.54
CA GLU A 95 22.72 4.36 1.48
C GLU A 95 21.62 5.14 0.77
N VAL A 96 21.80 5.49 -0.52
CA VAL A 96 20.75 6.12 -1.35
C VAL A 96 19.44 5.30 -1.38
N TYR A 97 19.56 3.97 -1.31
CA TYR A 97 18.42 3.04 -1.24
C TYR A 97 17.93 2.78 0.19
N CYS A 98 18.59 3.37 1.19
CA CYS A 98 18.35 3.14 2.60
C CYS A 98 17.79 4.38 3.29
N CYS A 99 18.64 5.35 3.61
CA CYS A 99 18.30 6.53 4.39
C CYS A 99 19.30 7.64 4.13
N ALA A 100 18.95 8.85 4.55
CA ALA A 100 19.87 9.95 4.54
C ALA A 100 20.96 9.82 5.61
N PRO A 101 22.16 10.39 5.42
CA PRO A 101 23.11 10.64 6.50
C PRO A 101 22.45 11.22 7.76
N GLY A 102 22.69 10.58 8.90
CA GLY A 102 22.14 10.94 10.21
C GLY A 102 20.80 10.27 10.55
N ASP A 103 20.13 9.70 9.55
CA ASP A 103 18.85 9.00 9.73
C ASP A 103 19.04 7.50 9.95
N SER A 104 17.93 6.86 10.33
CA SER A 104 17.85 5.42 10.47
C SER A 104 16.72 4.81 9.65
N ILE A 105 16.91 3.59 9.16
CA ILE A 105 15.87 2.81 8.50
C ILE A 105 15.57 1.50 9.25
N ALA A 106 14.29 1.25 9.46
CA ALA A 106 13.74 0.01 10.01
C ALA A 106 13.56 -1.07 8.92
N ARG A 107 13.38 -2.33 9.32
CA ARG A 107 13.30 -3.53 8.48
C ARG A 107 12.25 -3.40 7.37
N GLY A 108 11.04 -2.98 7.74
CA GLY A 108 9.93 -2.87 6.80
C GLY A 108 10.19 -1.82 5.72
N ALA A 109 10.56 -0.61 6.14
CA ALA A 109 10.97 0.46 5.23
C ALA A 109 12.18 0.05 4.36
N ALA A 110 13.15 -0.68 4.93
CA ALA A 110 14.31 -1.19 4.20
C ALA A 110 13.90 -2.18 3.10
N LEU A 111 12.92 -3.06 3.39
CA LEU A 111 12.39 -4.00 2.41
C LEU A 111 11.73 -3.26 1.24
N ALA A 112 10.87 -2.29 1.54
CA ALA A 112 10.14 -1.50 0.55
C ALA A 112 11.09 -0.67 -0.33
N ARG A 113 12.05 0.03 0.28
CA ARG A 113 13.04 0.87 -0.41
C ARG A 113 14.17 0.07 -1.07
N SER A 114 14.18 -1.25 -0.89
CA SER A 114 15.24 -2.13 -1.41
C SER A 114 16.62 -1.86 -0.81
N CYS A 115 16.72 -1.39 0.43
CA CYS A 115 17.99 -1.12 1.11
C CYS A 115 18.83 -2.41 1.25
N GLY A 116 19.90 -2.54 0.46
CA GLY A 116 20.80 -3.70 0.50
C GLY A 116 21.54 -3.83 1.83
N LEU A 117 22.01 -2.70 2.34
CA LEU A 117 22.82 -2.62 3.57
C LEU A 117 22.08 -3.14 4.80
N TYR A 118 20.76 -2.99 4.89
CA TYR A 118 19.99 -3.48 6.03
C TYR A 118 19.99 -5.01 6.09
N PHE A 119 19.89 -5.66 4.92
CA PHE A 119 19.84 -7.11 4.76
C PHE A 119 21.21 -7.72 4.49
N ALA A 120 22.29 -6.96 4.70
CA ALA A 120 23.66 -7.48 4.60
C ALA A 120 23.84 -8.72 5.49
N ARG A 121 24.67 -9.66 5.03
CA ARG A 121 24.81 -10.98 5.63
C ARG A 121 25.14 -10.94 7.13
N ASP A 122 25.97 -10.00 7.54
CA ASP A 122 26.43 -9.78 8.92
C ASP A 122 25.35 -9.20 9.84
N ARG A 123 24.28 -8.61 9.28
CA ARG A 123 23.16 -8.06 10.06
C ARG A 123 22.01 -9.04 10.24
N VAL A 124 21.79 -9.93 9.29
CA VAL A 124 20.71 -10.90 9.36
C VAL A 124 21.10 -12.03 10.31
N PRO A 125 20.25 -12.41 11.28
CA PRO A 125 20.59 -13.40 12.30
C PRO A 125 20.51 -14.83 11.75
N TRP A 126 21.39 -15.17 10.80
CA TRP A 126 21.44 -16.49 10.15
C TRP A 126 21.82 -17.63 11.10
N GLU A 127 22.45 -17.32 12.23
CA GLU A 127 22.81 -18.27 13.27
C GLU A 127 21.61 -18.75 14.10
N ARG A 128 20.49 -18.03 14.04
CA ARG A 128 19.27 -18.42 14.75
C ARG A 128 18.59 -19.61 14.07
N PRO A 129 17.99 -20.53 14.85
CA PRO A 129 17.27 -21.67 14.28
C PRO A 129 16.24 -21.23 13.25
N ALA A 130 16.22 -21.90 12.09
CA ALA A 130 15.24 -21.65 11.04
C ALA A 130 13.82 -21.96 11.55
N GLY A 131 12.90 -21.02 11.38
CA GLY A 131 11.48 -21.24 11.60
C GLY A 131 10.83 -22.01 10.45
N ALA A 132 9.50 -22.09 10.44
CA ALA A 132 8.75 -22.85 9.44
C ALA A 132 8.95 -22.32 8.02
N VAL A 133 9.01 -21.00 7.84
CA VAL A 133 9.21 -20.37 6.52
C VAL A 133 10.60 -20.68 5.99
N MET A 134 11.61 -20.58 6.83
CA MET A 134 13.00 -20.83 6.44
C MET A 134 13.28 -22.33 6.23
N GLN A 135 12.61 -23.21 6.97
CA GLN A 135 12.67 -24.66 6.73
C GLN A 135 12.00 -25.07 5.41
N ALA A 136 11.00 -24.32 4.95
CA ALA A 136 10.31 -24.57 3.69
C ALA A 136 11.05 -23.99 2.46
N LEU A 137 12.25 -23.41 2.64
CA LEU A 137 12.99 -22.83 1.51
C LEU A 137 13.28 -23.87 0.41
N PRO A 138 13.17 -23.48 -0.87
CA PRO A 138 13.65 -24.29 -1.99
C PRO A 138 15.11 -24.67 -1.78
N ALA A 139 15.49 -25.90 -2.15
CA ALA A 139 16.81 -26.45 -1.88
C ALA A 139 17.96 -25.55 -2.38
N ALA A 140 17.79 -24.94 -3.56
CA ALA A 140 18.77 -24.00 -4.11
C ALA A 140 19.00 -22.77 -3.21
N LEU A 141 17.93 -22.24 -2.61
CA LEU A 141 18.01 -21.09 -1.69
C LEU A 141 18.55 -21.49 -0.32
N ALA A 142 18.12 -22.64 0.21
CA ALA A 142 18.62 -23.16 1.48
C ALA A 142 20.14 -23.41 1.42
N GLN A 143 20.63 -24.01 0.33
CA GLN A 143 22.06 -24.18 0.11
C GLN A 143 22.79 -22.84 -0.03
N ALA A 144 22.16 -21.85 -0.67
CA ALA A 144 22.77 -20.53 -0.83
C ALA A 144 22.91 -19.78 0.51
N VAL A 145 21.91 -19.90 1.37
CA VAL A 145 21.96 -19.41 2.76
C VAL A 145 23.10 -20.10 3.52
N GLN A 146 23.22 -21.42 3.44
CA GLN A 146 24.26 -22.19 4.13
C GLN A 146 25.68 -21.82 3.66
N ARG A 147 25.88 -21.62 2.36
CA ARG A 147 27.18 -21.19 1.80
C ARG A 147 27.46 -19.70 2.05
N GLY A 148 26.44 -18.92 2.39
CA GLY A 148 26.54 -17.47 2.54
C GLY A 148 26.69 -16.73 1.21
N ASP A 149 26.18 -17.31 0.12
CA ASP A 149 26.21 -16.75 -1.24
C ASP A 149 24.82 -16.29 -1.73
N LEU A 150 23.83 -16.23 -0.83
CA LEU A 150 22.51 -15.66 -1.11
C LEU A 150 22.64 -14.21 -1.58
N GLY A 151 22.17 -13.93 -2.80
CA GLY A 151 22.25 -12.62 -3.40
C GLY A 151 21.48 -12.50 -4.71
N PRO A 152 21.64 -11.39 -5.46
CA PRO A 152 20.90 -11.13 -6.69
C PRO A 152 21.06 -12.18 -7.79
N GLN A 153 22.22 -12.82 -7.83
CA GLN A 153 22.59 -13.86 -8.79
C GLN A 153 22.03 -15.25 -8.43
N THR A 154 21.58 -15.46 -7.19
CA THR A 154 21.01 -16.74 -6.77
C THR A 154 19.78 -17.04 -7.63
N ARG A 155 19.69 -18.28 -8.12
CA ARG A 155 18.63 -18.70 -9.03
C ARG A 155 17.64 -19.62 -8.36
N VAL A 156 16.36 -19.44 -8.68
CA VAL A 156 15.26 -20.30 -8.27
C VAL A 156 14.21 -20.30 -9.37
N SER A 157 13.46 -21.39 -9.52
CA SER A 157 12.34 -21.42 -10.46
C SER A 157 11.17 -20.58 -9.92
N PRO A 158 10.42 -19.84 -10.77
CA PRO A 158 9.19 -19.19 -10.33
C PRO A 158 8.21 -20.17 -9.65
N ARG A 159 8.15 -21.43 -10.10
CA ARG A 159 7.33 -22.48 -9.47
C ARG A 159 7.69 -22.69 -7.99
N GLU A 160 8.95 -22.96 -7.68
CA GLU A 160 9.40 -23.21 -6.31
C GLU A 160 9.31 -21.93 -5.45
N TRP A 161 9.61 -20.78 -6.05
CA TRP A 161 9.49 -19.49 -5.38
C TRP A 161 8.04 -19.19 -4.94
N LEU A 162 7.07 -19.41 -5.83
CA LEU A 162 5.65 -19.19 -5.51
C LEU A 162 5.12 -20.19 -4.48
N ALA A 163 5.53 -21.46 -4.57
CA ALA A 163 5.20 -22.46 -3.55
C ALA A 163 5.76 -22.07 -2.17
N TRP A 164 6.96 -21.50 -2.12
CA TRP A 164 7.54 -21.00 -0.88
C TRP A 164 6.76 -19.80 -0.31
N LEU A 165 6.39 -18.83 -1.15
CA LEU A 165 5.55 -17.69 -0.71
C LEU A 165 4.15 -18.11 -0.23
N ASP A 166 3.60 -19.18 -0.78
CA ASP A 166 2.30 -19.73 -0.36
C ASP A 166 2.36 -20.33 1.05
N ALA A 167 3.49 -20.94 1.40
CA ALA A 167 3.72 -21.59 2.69
C ALA A 167 3.92 -20.61 3.86
N TRP A 168 3.93 -19.29 3.62
CA TRP A 168 4.11 -18.30 4.69
C TRP A 168 2.90 -18.27 5.64
N PRO A 169 3.12 -18.37 6.97
CA PRO A 169 2.04 -18.23 7.94
C PRO A 169 1.32 -16.88 7.81
N PRO A 170 -0.02 -16.82 8.03
CA PRO A 170 -0.82 -15.61 7.82
C PRO A 170 -0.24 -14.35 8.49
N GLY A 171 0.14 -14.42 9.78
CA GLY A 171 0.67 -13.25 10.49
C GLY A 171 1.99 -12.70 9.93
N LEU A 172 2.91 -13.58 9.53
CA LEU A 172 4.19 -13.17 8.94
C LEU A 172 3.98 -12.62 7.53
N ARG A 173 3.09 -13.24 6.75
CA ARG A 173 2.67 -12.76 5.43
C ARG A 173 2.02 -11.38 5.53
N GLU A 174 1.07 -11.18 6.44
CA GLU A 174 0.43 -9.88 6.67
C GLU A 174 1.44 -8.79 7.02
N GLN A 175 2.42 -9.09 7.88
CA GLN A 175 3.47 -8.15 8.22
C GLN A 175 4.31 -7.75 6.98
N ALA A 176 4.75 -8.73 6.18
CA ALA A 176 5.52 -8.44 4.97
C ALA A 176 4.69 -7.72 3.91
N GLN A 177 3.43 -8.11 3.72
CA GLN A 177 2.50 -7.41 2.83
C GLN A 177 2.36 -5.95 3.27
N HIS A 178 2.13 -5.72 4.56
CA HIS A 178 2.05 -4.36 5.11
C HIS A 178 3.28 -3.53 4.73
N ASP A 179 4.48 -4.05 5.00
CA ASP A 179 5.73 -3.35 4.71
C ASP A 179 5.89 -3.07 3.20
N LEU A 180 5.47 -3.99 2.34
CA LEU A 180 5.54 -3.84 0.88
C LEU A 180 4.51 -2.86 0.30
N LEU A 181 3.45 -2.51 1.03
CA LEU A 181 2.46 -1.51 0.60
C LEU A 181 3.10 -0.13 0.41
N ALA A 182 4.17 0.17 1.15
CA ALA A 182 4.88 1.44 1.08
C ALA A 182 5.36 1.80 -0.34
N TYR A 183 5.57 0.83 -1.23
CA TYR A 183 5.92 1.06 -2.65
C TYR A 183 4.80 1.77 -3.43
N TRP A 184 3.53 1.58 -3.08
CA TRP A 184 2.41 2.18 -3.81
C TRP A 184 2.08 3.58 -3.30
N VAL A 185 2.35 3.85 -2.03
CA VAL A 185 2.13 5.17 -1.43
C VAL A 185 3.35 6.08 -1.54
N ASN A 186 4.52 5.54 -1.89
CA ASN A 186 5.76 6.31 -2.08
C ASN A 186 6.46 5.98 -3.41
N GLY A 187 7.17 6.94 -4.00
CA GLY A 187 8.03 6.71 -5.17
C GLY A 187 7.28 6.39 -6.48
N ALA A 188 7.78 5.43 -7.26
CA ALA A 188 7.30 5.17 -8.63
C ALA A 188 5.87 4.59 -8.70
N GLY A 189 5.42 3.87 -7.67
CA GLY A 189 4.10 3.24 -7.63
C GLY A 189 2.93 4.22 -7.44
N VAL A 190 3.20 5.41 -6.88
CA VAL A 190 2.17 6.42 -6.52
C VAL A 190 1.25 6.77 -7.67
N ARG A 191 1.80 6.83 -8.90
CA ARG A 191 1.01 7.21 -10.09
C ARG A 191 -0.05 6.19 -10.47
N GLN A 192 0.13 4.94 -10.05
CA GLN A 192 -0.81 3.86 -10.31
C GLN A 192 -1.70 3.52 -9.12
N LEU A 193 -1.51 4.20 -7.98
CA LEU A 193 -2.27 3.97 -6.77
C LEU A 193 -3.79 4.13 -7.00
N GLY A 194 -4.22 5.04 -7.89
CA GLY A 194 -5.63 5.23 -8.25
C GLY A 194 -6.26 4.04 -8.99
N GLN A 195 -5.45 3.26 -9.72
CA GLN A 195 -5.91 2.12 -10.53
C GLN A 195 -5.70 0.77 -9.82
N VAL A 196 -4.54 0.60 -9.21
CA VAL A 196 -4.10 -0.63 -8.55
C VAL A 196 -4.62 -0.70 -7.12
N ALA A 197 -4.94 0.46 -6.53
CA ALA A 197 -5.21 0.62 -5.11
C ALA A 197 -4.10 -0.05 -4.28
N ALA A 198 -4.49 -0.93 -3.38
CA ALA A 198 -3.59 -1.75 -2.60
C ALA A 198 -3.81 -3.22 -2.96
N GLN A 199 -3.93 -3.58 -4.24
CA GLN A 199 -4.17 -4.99 -4.61
C GLN A 199 -2.90 -5.81 -4.81
N LEU A 200 -1.74 -5.18 -4.94
CA LEU A 200 -0.44 -5.86 -5.06
C LEU A 200 0.43 -5.57 -3.83
N ARG A 201 1.04 -6.62 -3.27
CA ARG A 201 1.93 -6.56 -2.10
C ARG A 201 3.25 -7.20 -2.48
N VAL A 202 4.08 -6.44 -3.20
CA VAL A 202 5.17 -7.02 -3.99
C VAL A 202 6.51 -6.36 -3.74
N LYS A 203 7.55 -7.20 -3.65
CA LYS A 203 8.93 -6.75 -3.72
C LYS A 203 9.32 -6.61 -5.18
N THR A 204 9.77 -5.43 -5.55
CA THR A 204 10.28 -5.15 -6.90
C THR A 204 11.73 -5.63 -7.06
N TYR A 205 12.12 -5.98 -8.29
CA TYR A 205 13.48 -6.37 -8.61
C TYR A 205 13.88 -5.97 -10.02
N THR A 206 15.18 -5.80 -10.24
CA THR A 206 15.80 -5.59 -11.55
C THR A 206 17.05 -6.47 -11.62
N VAL A 207 17.25 -7.10 -12.76
CA VAL A 207 18.40 -7.93 -13.10
C VAL A 207 19.01 -7.35 -14.37
N GLU A 208 20.30 -7.08 -14.30
CA GLU A 208 21.11 -6.74 -15.47
C GLU A 208 21.73 -8.00 -16.03
N HIS A 209 21.66 -8.16 -17.35
CA HIS A 209 22.26 -9.27 -18.07
C HIS A 209 23.63 -8.86 -18.63
N ALA A 210 24.44 -9.86 -18.97
CA ALA A 210 25.79 -9.63 -19.49
C ALA A 210 25.82 -8.83 -20.81
N ASP A 211 24.73 -8.85 -21.57
CA ASP A 211 24.55 -8.08 -22.81
C ASP A 211 24.10 -6.62 -22.57
N GLY A 212 24.03 -6.18 -21.31
CA GLY A 212 23.57 -4.84 -20.91
C GLY A 212 22.05 -4.68 -20.94
N THR A 213 21.29 -5.70 -21.33
CA THR A 213 19.83 -5.66 -21.24
C THR A 213 19.38 -5.84 -19.79
N ARG A 214 18.16 -5.37 -19.49
CA ARG A 214 17.57 -5.48 -18.16
C ARG A 214 16.27 -6.25 -18.21
N THR A 215 16.07 -7.11 -17.22
CA THR A 215 14.76 -7.68 -16.91
C THR A 215 14.35 -7.25 -15.51
N ALA A 216 13.12 -6.82 -15.36
CA ALA A 216 12.59 -6.38 -14.09
C ALA A 216 11.16 -6.84 -13.89
N GLY A 217 10.71 -6.76 -12.65
CA GLY A 217 9.32 -7.05 -12.30
C GLY A 217 9.15 -7.03 -10.80
N ALA A 218 8.18 -7.80 -10.33
CA ALA A 218 7.91 -7.92 -8.91
C ALA A 218 7.40 -9.32 -8.53
N SER A 219 7.50 -9.64 -7.25
CA SER A 219 6.90 -10.84 -6.69
C SER A 219 6.47 -10.62 -5.24
N GLY A 220 5.44 -11.36 -4.83
CA GLY A 220 4.78 -11.23 -3.53
C GLY A 220 3.37 -11.77 -3.65
N TRP A 221 2.39 -11.04 -3.13
CA TRP A 221 1.00 -11.50 -3.07
C TRP A 221 0.01 -10.50 -3.67
N THR A 222 -1.16 -10.99 -4.08
CA THR A 222 -2.35 -10.14 -4.23
C THR A 222 -2.95 -9.79 -2.87
N ALA A 223 -3.91 -8.87 -2.82
CA ALA A 223 -4.71 -8.59 -1.62
C ALA A 223 -5.61 -9.76 -1.17
N GLN A 224 -5.70 -10.84 -1.96
CA GLN A 224 -6.36 -12.10 -1.60
C GLN A 224 -5.33 -13.18 -1.25
N ASP A 225 -4.13 -12.76 -0.83
CA ASP A 225 -3.07 -13.64 -0.34
C ASP A 225 -2.50 -14.62 -1.37
N ARG A 226 -2.73 -14.40 -2.67
CA ARG A 226 -2.27 -15.30 -3.73
C ARG A 226 -0.86 -14.93 -4.20
N PRO A 227 0.11 -15.86 -4.14
CA PRO A 227 1.46 -15.60 -4.63
C PRO A 227 1.49 -15.34 -6.13
N LEU A 228 2.30 -14.36 -6.54
CA LEU A 228 2.57 -14.05 -7.94
C LEU A 228 4.01 -13.60 -8.18
N TRP A 229 4.45 -13.77 -9.42
CA TRP A 229 5.73 -13.34 -9.94
C TRP A 229 5.52 -12.86 -11.37
N PHE A 230 6.12 -11.73 -11.73
CA PHE A 230 6.16 -11.32 -13.12
C PHE A 230 7.48 -10.67 -13.50
N ALA A 231 7.75 -10.67 -14.81
CA ALA A 231 8.96 -10.10 -15.39
C ALA A 231 8.72 -9.59 -16.82
N ALA A 232 9.27 -8.42 -17.14
CA ALA A 232 9.37 -7.90 -18.50
C ALA A 232 10.73 -7.23 -18.72
N ALA A 233 11.05 -6.90 -19.96
CA ALA A 233 12.25 -6.11 -20.28
C ALA A 233 12.12 -4.69 -19.71
N GLY A 234 13.20 -4.16 -19.11
CA GLY A 234 13.26 -2.80 -18.57
C GLY A 234 13.70 -2.73 -17.11
N SER A 235 13.45 -1.57 -16.48
CA SER A 235 13.71 -1.33 -15.06
C SER A 235 12.44 -1.57 -14.23
N SER A 236 12.58 -1.85 -12.93
CA SER A 236 11.41 -2.04 -12.06
C SER A 236 10.57 -0.77 -11.89
N ALA A 237 11.18 0.40 -12.02
CA ALA A 237 10.49 1.69 -11.97
C ALA A 237 9.54 1.89 -13.16
N ASP A 238 9.81 1.24 -14.30
CA ASP A 238 8.99 1.32 -15.51
C ASP A 238 8.04 0.12 -15.61
N VAL A 239 8.57 -1.09 -15.42
CA VAL A 239 7.84 -2.34 -15.62
C VAL A 239 6.70 -2.50 -14.61
N VAL A 240 6.94 -2.26 -13.33
CA VAL A 240 5.93 -2.54 -12.30
C VAL A 240 4.71 -1.62 -12.45
N PRO A 241 4.85 -0.30 -12.61
CA PRO A 241 3.70 0.57 -12.86
C PRO A 241 2.98 0.26 -14.17
N ALA A 242 3.70 -0.05 -15.25
CA ALA A 242 3.10 -0.32 -16.56
C ALA A 242 2.26 -1.61 -16.59
N TRP A 243 2.68 -2.63 -15.83
CA TRP A 243 2.07 -3.96 -15.88
C TRP A 243 1.16 -4.30 -14.70
N ALA A 244 1.12 -3.48 -13.64
CA ALA A 244 0.30 -3.75 -12.46
C ALA A 244 -1.19 -3.94 -12.77
N GLY A 245 -1.78 -3.06 -13.61
CA GLY A 245 -3.17 -3.18 -14.04
C GLY A 245 -3.46 -4.48 -14.81
N PRO A 246 -2.72 -4.77 -15.90
CA PRO A 246 -2.82 -6.05 -16.60
C PRO A 246 -2.66 -7.28 -15.70
N VAL A 247 -1.66 -7.29 -14.81
CA VAL A 247 -1.41 -8.39 -13.85
C VAL A 247 -2.62 -8.60 -12.96
N LEU A 248 -3.21 -7.53 -12.41
CA LEU A 248 -4.42 -7.64 -11.57
C LEU A 248 -5.62 -8.18 -12.34
N SER A 249 -5.83 -7.71 -13.56
CA SER A 249 -6.92 -8.20 -14.42
C SER A 249 -6.79 -9.70 -14.72
N LEU A 250 -5.57 -10.19 -14.97
CA LEU A 250 -5.29 -11.60 -15.29
C LEU A 250 -5.32 -12.52 -14.06
N THR A 251 -4.97 -11.98 -12.89
CA THR A 251 -4.90 -12.77 -11.65
C THR A 251 -6.18 -12.73 -10.82
N ARG A 252 -7.16 -11.89 -11.18
CA ARG A 252 -8.47 -11.85 -10.51
C ARG A 252 -9.13 -13.25 -10.53
N SER A 253 -9.63 -13.69 -9.39
CA SER A 253 -10.48 -14.87 -9.28
C SER A 253 -11.82 -14.44 -8.72
N GLU A 254 -12.90 -15.08 -9.17
CA GLU A 254 -14.25 -14.89 -8.64
C GLU A 254 -14.43 -15.51 -7.23
N GLU A 255 -13.52 -16.40 -6.83
CA GLU A 255 -13.53 -17.02 -5.51
C GLU A 255 -12.79 -16.14 -4.50
N VAL A 256 -13.55 -15.54 -3.58
CA VAL A 256 -13.02 -14.80 -2.44
C VAL A 256 -13.07 -15.73 -1.21
N PRO A 257 -11.93 -16.22 -0.69
CA PRO A 257 -11.93 -17.03 0.52
C PRO A 257 -12.53 -16.22 1.67
N ARG A 258 -13.56 -16.78 2.31
CA ARG A 258 -14.09 -16.25 3.57
C ARG A 258 -13.04 -16.45 4.65
N GLU A 259 -12.58 -15.37 5.27
CA GLU A 259 -11.77 -15.46 6.47
C GLU A 259 -12.65 -15.98 7.61
N THR A 260 -12.59 -17.28 7.87
CA THR A 260 -13.22 -17.92 9.02
C THR A 260 -12.21 -18.34 10.09
N GLY A 261 -10.94 -17.90 9.94
CA GLY A 261 -9.83 -18.25 10.82
C GLY A 261 -9.76 -17.42 12.10
N ALA A 262 -9.05 -17.96 13.10
CA ALA A 262 -8.77 -17.27 14.36
C ALA A 262 -8.05 -15.93 14.11
N LEU A 263 -8.40 -14.91 14.90
CA LEU A 263 -7.82 -13.56 14.83
C LEU A 263 -6.38 -13.48 15.39
N GLU A 264 -5.75 -14.61 15.71
CA GLU A 264 -4.44 -14.64 16.35
C GLU A 264 -3.39 -13.92 15.49
N GLY A 265 -2.85 -12.82 16.02
CA GLY A 265 -1.84 -12.00 15.36
C GLY A 265 -2.37 -10.98 14.34
N ARG A 266 -3.70 -10.89 14.11
CA ARG A 266 -4.32 -9.96 13.16
C ARG A 266 -4.83 -8.70 13.84
N GLN A 267 -4.85 -7.57 13.11
CA GLN A 267 -5.59 -6.38 13.57
C GLN A 267 -7.09 -6.70 13.62
N CYS A 268 -7.70 -6.50 14.78
CA CYS A 268 -9.09 -6.83 15.04
C CYS A 268 -9.90 -5.64 15.55
N VAL A 269 -11.21 -5.69 15.27
CA VAL A 269 -12.22 -4.75 15.75
C VAL A 269 -13.27 -5.53 16.53
N ARG A 270 -13.45 -5.18 17.81
CA ARG A 270 -14.57 -5.64 18.63
C ARG A 270 -15.74 -4.70 18.45
N VAL A 271 -16.83 -5.22 17.92
CA VAL A 271 -18.07 -4.46 17.70
C VAL A 271 -19.07 -4.80 18.79
N GLU A 272 -19.61 -3.78 19.45
CA GLU A 272 -20.81 -3.90 20.29
C GLU A 272 -22.05 -3.69 19.41
N PHE A 273 -22.67 -4.78 18.99
CA PHE A 273 -23.83 -4.72 18.10
C PHE A 273 -25.05 -4.20 18.84
N PHE A 274 -25.80 -3.33 18.17
CA PHE A 274 -27.05 -2.78 18.69
C PHE A 274 -26.91 -2.02 20.02
N ALA A 275 -25.77 -1.37 20.28
CA ALA A 275 -25.50 -0.67 21.54
C ALA A 275 -26.60 0.34 21.95
N ARG A 276 -27.29 0.95 20.97
CA ARG A 276 -28.42 1.88 21.20
C ARG A 276 -29.80 1.22 21.25
N TYR A 277 -29.91 -0.06 20.93
CA TYR A 277 -31.17 -0.79 20.82
C TYR A 277 -31.17 -1.98 21.78
N PRO A 278 -31.74 -1.82 22.99
CA PRO A 278 -31.78 -2.89 23.98
C PRO A 278 -32.43 -4.16 23.43
N ILE A 279 -31.68 -5.26 23.44
CA ILE A 279 -32.16 -6.57 23.02
C ILE A 279 -33.08 -7.11 24.12
N ALA A 280 -34.25 -7.60 23.71
CA ALA A 280 -35.18 -8.33 24.56
C ALA A 280 -34.84 -9.82 24.58
N THR A 281 -34.78 -10.45 23.40
CA THR A 281 -34.50 -11.88 23.26
C THR A 281 -33.73 -12.17 21.97
N VAL A 282 -33.02 -13.29 21.96
CA VAL A 282 -32.35 -13.84 20.77
C VAL A 282 -32.87 -15.25 20.54
N GLU A 283 -33.48 -15.49 19.38
CA GLU A 283 -34.10 -16.76 19.04
C GLU A 283 -33.29 -17.48 17.94
N PRO A 284 -32.86 -18.73 18.14
CA PRO A 284 -32.22 -19.49 17.07
C PRO A 284 -33.22 -19.82 15.96
N LEU A 285 -32.81 -19.62 14.71
CA LEU A 285 -33.54 -20.10 13.54
C LEU A 285 -33.00 -21.47 13.12
N ALA A 286 -33.79 -22.24 12.37
CA ALA A 286 -33.54 -23.67 12.07
C ALA A 286 -32.06 -24.03 11.83
N GLY A 287 -31.53 -24.93 12.65
CA GLY A 287 -30.14 -25.40 12.62
C GLY A 287 -29.17 -24.65 13.55
N ALA A 288 -29.55 -23.48 14.07
CA ALA A 288 -28.72 -22.71 14.99
C ALA A 288 -28.82 -23.23 16.44
N ARG A 289 -27.73 -23.08 17.20
CA ARG A 289 -27.70 -23.41 18.64
C ARG A 289 -27.51 -22.13 19.43
N LEU A 290 -28.33 -21.90 20.45
CA LEU A 290 -28.16 -20.77 21.36
C LEU A 290 -27.38 -21.23 22.60
N ARG A 291 -26.30 -20.54 22.95
CA ARG A 291 -25.55 -20.73 24.19
C ARG A 291 -25.29 -19.36 24.81
N THR A 292 -25.59 -19.22 26.10
CA THR A 292 -25.42 -17.96 26.82
C THR A 292 -24.70 -18.21 28.16
N PRO A 293 -23.51 -17.62 28.39
CA PRO A 293 -22.69 -16.94 27.40
C PRO A 293 -22.13 -17.91 26.34
N GLY A 294 -21.94 -17.47 25.09
CA GLY A 294 -21.33 -18.31 24.06
C GLY A 294 -21.32 -17.73 22.65
N SER A 295 -20.50 -18.33 21.78
CA SER A 295 -20.46 -17.99 20.35
C SER A 295 -21.74 -18.41 19.63
N LEU A 296 -22.24 -17.52 18.77
CA LEU A 296 -23.36 -17.77 17.87
C LEU A 296 -22.86 -18.48 16.62
N ARG A 297 -23.56 -19.53 16.18
CA ARG A 297 -23.27 -20.27 14.94
C ARG A 297 -24.58 -20.63 14.26
N GLY A 298 -24.87 -19.97 13.15
CA GLY A 298 -26.11 -20.08 12.39
C GLY A 298 -26.86 -18.76 12.30
N ARG A 299 -28.16 -18.85 12.01
CA ARG A 299 -29.05 -17.70 11.87
C ARG A 299 -29.90 -17.51 13.14
N TYR A 300 -30.11 -16.26 13.52
CA TYR A 300 -30.88 -15.91 14.71
C TYR A 300 -31.81 -14.74 14.42
N ARG A 301 -32.93 -14.68 15.13
CA ARG A 301 -33.79 -13.51 15.18
C ARG A 301 -33.56 -12.77 16.48
N VAL A 302 -33.17 -11.50 16.38
CA VAL A 302 -32.94 -10.62 17.53
C VAL A 302 -34.17 -9.74 17.68
N HIS A 303 -34.85 -9.86 18.81
CA HIS A 303 -36.01 -9.04 19.16
C HIS A 303 -35.56 -7.91 20.08
N PHE A 304 -35.98 -6.69 19.78
CA PHE A 304 -35.65 -5.50 20.57
C PHE A 304 -36.80 -5.12 21.49
N ARG A 305 -36.50 -4.39 22.56
CA ARG A 305 -37.53 -3.87 23.50
C ARG A 305 -38.52 -2.92 22.85
N SER A 306 -38.17 -2.32 21.71
CA SER A 306 -39.06 -1.53 20.88
C SER A 306 -40.16 -2.36 20.18
N GLY A 307 -40.06 -3.70 20.21
CA GLY A 307 -40.96 -4.60 19.49
C GLY A 307 -40.55 -4.90 18.04
N THR A 308 -39.47 -4.30 17.56
CA THR A 308 -38.89 -4.63 16.25
C THR A 308 -38.00 -5.87 16.34
N ALA A 309 -37.84 -6.58 15.23
CA ALA A 309 -36.94 -7.72 15.15
C ALA A 309 -36.14 -7.71 13.85
N ILE A 310 -34.92 -8.23 13.90
CA ILE A 310 -34.06 -8.40 12.73
C ILE A 310 -33.42 -9.78 12.73
N GLU A 311 -32.97 -10.22 11.55
CA GLU A 311 -32.22 -11.48 11.42
C GLU A 311 -30.73 -11.23 11.28
N ILE A 312 -29.96 -11.95 12.09
CA ILE A 312 -28.50 -11.95 12.10
C ILE A 312 -27.97 -13.33 11.70
N GLU A 313 -26.72 -13.39 11.27
CA GLU A 313 -26.05 -14.63 10.92
C GLU A 313 -24.62 -14.57 11.47
N SER A 314 -24.14 -15.69 12.00
CA SER A 314 -22.77 -15.80 12.50
C SER A 314 -22.19 -17.17 12.18
N ALA A 315 -20.92 -17.19 11.78
CA ALA A 315 -20.09 -18.38 11.64
C ALA A 315 -19.33 -18.74 12.94
N GLY A 316 -19.50 -17.97 14.03
CA GLY A 316 -18.79 -18.14 15.30
C GLY A 316 -18.09 -16.87 15.81
N GLU A 317 -18.06 -15.82 14.99
CA GLU A 317 -17.42 -14.53 15.26
C GLU A 317 -18.24 -13.65 16.21
N LEU A 318 -19.56 -13.86 16.30
CA LEU A 318 -20.43 -13.16 17.24
C LEU A 318 -20.56 -13.96 18.54
N GLN A 319 -20.55 -13.26 19.67
CA GLN A 319 -20.79 -13.81 20.99
C GLN A 319 -22.04 -13.20 21.60
N LEU A 320 -22.84 -14.04 22.27
CA LEU A 320 -23.96 -13.62 23.08
C LEU A 320 -23.57 -13.76 24.56
N ALA A 321 -23.79 -12.70 25.33
CA ALA A 321 -23.62 -12.69 26.77
C ALA A 321 -24.82 -12.01 27.44
N ASN A 322 -24.95 -12.17 28.76
CA ASN A 322 -25.89 -11.39 29.56
C ASN A 322 -25.09 -10.41 30.42
N VAL A 323 -25.36 -9.12 30.25
CA VAL A 323 -24.81 -8.03 31.07
C VAL A 323 -25.98 -7.40 31.82
N ASP A 324 -25.93 -7.38 33.15
CA ASP A 324 -27.01 -6.87 34.01
C ASP A 324 -28.39 -7.46 33.69
N ALA A 325 -28.46 -8.76 33.41
CA ALA A 325 -29.66 -9.49 32.96
C ALA A 325 -30.22 -9.08 31.57
N HIS A 326 -29.43 -8.37 30.76
CA HIS A 326 -29.76 -8.00 29.39
C HIS A 326 -28.87 -8.76 28.40
N PRO A 327 -29.44 -9.35 27.33
CA PRO A 327 -28.65 -9.94 26.27
C PRO A 327 -27.85 -8.86 25.53
N VAL A 328 -26.56 -9.10 25.33
CA VAL A 328 -25.63 -8.26 24.57
C VAL A 328 -24.94 -9.12 23.53
N ILE A 329 -24.83 -8.60 22.31
CA ILE A 329 -24.12 -9.26 21.21
C ILE A 329 -22.84 -8.47 20.91
N THR A 330 -21.70 -9.12 21.03
CA THR A 330 -20.41 -8.60 20.60
C THR A 330 -19.90 -9.40 19.40
N GLY A 331 -19.05 -8.82 18.57
CA GLY A 331 -18.33 -9.56 17.54
C GLY A 331 -16.88 -9.16 17.48
N ASP A 332 -15.99 -10.15 17.50
CA ASP A 332 -14.57 -9.93 17.26
C ASP A 332 -14.32 -10.20 15.77
N LEU A 333 -14.03 -9.14 15.02
CA LEU A 333 -13.90 -9.17 13.56
C LEU A 333 -12.46 -8.84 13.14
N ALA A 334 -12.00 -9.43 12.04
CA ALA A 334 -10.81 -8.92 11.37
C ALA A 334 -11.10 -7.51 10.83
N LEU A 335 -10.10 -6.62 10.81
CA LEU A 335 -10.29 -5.23 10.39
C LEU A 335 -10.97 -5.11 9.01
N GLU A 336 -10.59 -5.95 8.05
CA GLU A 336 -11.15 -5.91 6.70
C GLU A 336 -12.57 -6.50 6.62
N ASP A 337 -12.91 -7.47 7.47
CA ASP A 337 -14.30 -7.97 7.59
C ASP A 337 -15.20 -6.89 8.22
N TYR A 338 -14.68 -6.16 9.22
CA TYR A 338 -15.36 -4.99 9.78
C TYR A 338 -15.64 -3.93 8.70
N VAL A 339 -14.62 -3.52 7.94
CA VAL A 339 -14.77 -2.52 6.86
C VAL A 339 -15.77 -3.00 5.80
N ALA A 340 -15.73 -4.28 5.41
CA ALA A 340 -16.66 -4.85 4.46
C ALA A 340 -18.12 -4.83 4.98
N ARG A 341 -18.34 -5.16 6.26
CA ARG A 341 -19.65 -5.07 6.89
C ARG A 341 -20.15 -3.64 7.05
N VAL A 342 -19.25 -2.64 7.17
CA VAL A 342 -19.61 -1.22 7.09
C VAL A 342 -20.08 -0.86 5.68
N ILE A 343 -19.39 -1.33 4.64
CA ILE A 343 -19.80 -1.10 3.24
C ILE A 343 -21.19 -1.68 2.96
N ASP A 344 -21.44 -2.94 3.34
CA ASP A 344 -22.76 -3.58 3.18
C ASP A 344 -23.87 -2.85 3.94
N ARG A 345 -23.52 -2.22 5.06
CA ARG A 345 -24.49 -1.62 5.98
C ARG A 345 -24.84 -0.18 5.66
N GLU A 346 -23.86 0.61 5.22
CA GLU A 346 -23.97 2.06 5.03
C GLU A 346 -23.94 2.47 3.54
N ALA A 347 -23.59 1.55 2.64
CA ALA A 347 -23.36 1.84 1.21
C ALA A 347 -23.61 0.61 0.31
N ALA A 348 -22.76 0.43 -0.71
CA ALA A 348 -22.74 -0.74 -1.59
C ALA A 348 -21.32 -0.99 -2.11
N ALA A 349 -21.04 -2.21 -2.59
CA ALA A 349 -19.75 -2.56 -3.20
C ALA A 349 -19.55 -1.98 -4.61
N GLN A 350 -20.56 -1.31 -5.18
CA GLN A 350 -20.51 -0.68 -6.49
C GLN A 350 -21.11 0.73 -6.45
N PRO A 351 -20.59 1.69 -7.24
CA PRO A 351 -19.43 1.56 -8.14
C PRO A 351 -18.10 1.40 -7.39
N LEU A 352 -17.18 0.61 -7.96
CA LEU A 352 -15.95 0.16 -7.30
C LEU A 352 -15.10 1.30 -6.71
N GLN A 353 -14.90 2.38 -7.47
CA GLN A 353 -14.10 3.53 -7.03
C GLN A 353 -14.72 4.25 -5.82
N ALA A 354 -16.05 4.33 -5.75
CA ALA A 354 -16.74 4.87 -4.57
C ALA A 354 -16.62 3.93 -3.37
N ALA A 355 -16.77 2.62 -3.59
CA ALA A 355 -16.63 1.61 -2.54
C ALA A 355 -15.20 1.61 -1.95
N TRP A 356 -14.17 1.76 -2.79
CA TRP A 356 -12.78 1.90 -2.35
C TRP A 356 -12.56 3.18 -1.53
N ALA A 357 -13.09 4.32 -1.96
CA ALA A 357 -13.00 5.56 -1.20
C ALA A 357 -13.66 5.43 0.19
N LEU A 358 -14.85 4.81 0.24
CA LEU A 358 -15.54 4.56 1.51
C LEU A 358 -14.75 3.57 2.38
N ALA A 359 -14.16 2.52 1.82
CA ALA A 359 -13.35 1.56 2.56
C ALA A 359 -12.17 2.24 3.27
N VAL A 360 -11.45 3.12 2.58
CA VAL A 360 -10.35 3.92 3.16
C VAL A 360 -10.86 4.84 4.27
N ALA A 361 -11.98 5.54 4.05
CA ALA A 361 -12.59 6.40 5.06
C ALA A 361 -13.02 5.60 6.31
N ALA A 362 -13.72 4.49 6.12
CA ALA A 362 -14.22 3.64 7.18
C ALA A 362 -13.09 3.03 8.02
N ARG A 363 -12.01 2.59 7.37
CA ARG A 363 -10.80 2.09 8.05
C ARG A 363 -10.12 3.19 8.86
N SER A 364 -9.98 4.38 8.28
CA SER A 364 -9.40 5.54 8.98
C SER A 364 -10.21 5.92 10.21
N TYR A 365 -11.55 5.81 10.13
CA TYR A 365 -12.45 6.08 11.25
C TYR A 365 -12.24 5.14 12.41
N VAL A 366 -12.30 3.82 12.20
CA VAL A 366 -12.15 2.88 13.32
C VAL A 366 -10.75 2.94 13.94
N LEU A 367 -9.70 3.20 13.15
CA LEU A 367 -8.34 3.39 13.66
C LEU A 367 -8.18 4.69 14.48
N ALA A 368 -8.97 5.72 14.17
CA ALA A 368 -8.94 7.00 14.89
C ALA A 368 -9.90 7.05 16.09
N GLN A 369 -11.03 6.34 16.05
CA GLN A 369 -12.10 6.46 17.05
C GLN A 369 -12.28 5.21 17.91
N GLY A 370 -11.73 4.06 17.47
CA GLY A 370 -11.79 2.81 18.22
C GLY A 370 -10.98 2.90 19.52
N THR A 371 -11.52 2.32 20.59
CA THR A 371 -10.85 2.29 21.89
C THR A 371 -10.05 1.01 22.06
N PRO A 372 -8.76 1.04 22.44
CA PRO A 372 -7.99 -0.19 22.65
C PRO A 372 -8.61 -1.07 23.75
N SER A 373 -8.92 -2.33 23.44
CA SER A 373 -9.57 -3.28 24.35
C SER A 373 -9.17 -4.72 24.04
N ARG A 374 -8.44 -5.36 24.97
CA ARG A 374 -7.98 -6.76 24.88
C ARG A 374 -7.29 -7.11 23.54
N GLY A 375 -6.45 -6.21 23.04
CA GLY A 375 -5.72 -6.41 21.78
C GLY A 375 -6.51 -6.08 20.49
N CYS A 376 -7.78 -5.69 20.60
CA CYS A 376 -8.58 -5.18 19.49
C CYS A 376 -8.95 -3.71 19.68
N LEU A 377 -9.45 -3.06 18.63
CA LEU A 377 -10.14 -1.78 18.72
C LEU A 377 -11.63 -2.02 18.99
N GLN A 378 -12.17 -1.43 20.05
CA GLN A 378 -13.58 -1.54 20.41
C GLN A 378 -14.37 -0.35 19.89
N ILE A 379 -15.50 -0.63 19.25
CA ILE A 379 -16.42 0.37 18.70
C ILE A 379 -17.88 -0.11 18.83
N GLU A 380 -18.79 0.84 19.03
CA GLU A 380 -20.23 0.57 19.06
C GLU A 380 -20.84 0.62 17.65
N ASP A 381 -21.77 -0.28 17.34
CA ASP A 381 -22.63 -0.21 16.14
C ASP A 381 -23.72 0.85 16.32
N THR A 382 -23.46 2.08 15.88
CA THR A 382 -24.40 3.20 16.02
C THR A 382 -24.34 4.19 14.86
N THR A 383 -25.34 5.07 14.79
CA THR A 383 -25.36 6.19 13.85
C THR A 383 -24.40 7.33 14.22
N ALA A 384 -23.91 7.37 15.47
CA ALA A 384 -22.91 8.35 15.90
C ALA A 384 -21.48 7.88 15.57
N THR A 385 -21.33 6.58 15.32
CA THR A 385 -20.09 5.90 14.95
C THR A 385 -20.24 5.37 13.52
N GLN A 386 -20.03 4.08 13.32
CA GLN A 386 -20.25 3.39 12.06
C GLN A 386 -21.25 2.28 12.30
N ARG A 387 -22.27 2.15 11.44
CA ARG A 387 -23.11 0.95 11.52
C ARG A 387 -22.42 -0.23 10.87
N VAL A 388 -22.54 -1.38 11.52
CA VAL A 388 -21.89 -2.62 11.10
C VAL A 388 -22.96 -3.66 10.81
N SER A 389 -22.85 -4.35 9.67
CA SER A 389 -23.75 -5.46 9.36
C SER A 389 -23.59 -6.59 10.39
N PRO A 390 -24.66 -7.06 11.04
CA PRO A 390 -24.62 -8.23 11.92
C PRO A 390 -24.70 -9.55 11.14
N ARG A 391 -24.54 -9.51 9.82
CA ARG A 391 -24.40 -10.67 8.93
C ARG A 391 -22.98 -10.67 8.37
N PRO A 392 -22.43 -11.85 7.98
CA PRO A 392 -21.16 -11.92 7.29
C PRO A 392 -21.14 -11.00 6.06
N ALA A 393 -19.99 -10.39 5.79
CA ALA A 393 -19.84 -9.52 4.63
C ALA A 393 -20.13 -10.26 3.32
N THR A 394 -20.73 -9.56 2.36
CA THR A 394 -20.86 -10.05 0.99
C THR A 394 -19.48 -10.19 0.35
N ALA A 395 -19.33 -11.10 -0.61
CA ALA A 395 -18.06 -11.30 -1.31
C ALA A 395 -17.58 -10.00 -1.99
N ALA A 396 -18.51 -9.23 -2.56
CA ALA A 396 -18.21 -7.97 -3.23
C ALA A 396 -17.74 -6.88 -2.25
N ALA A 397 -18.37 -6.74 -1.08
CA ALA A 397 -17.90 -5.80 -0.06
C ALA A 397 -16.54 -6.20 0.51
N LEU A 398 -16.31 -7.51 0.70
CA LEU A 398 -15.02 -8.03 1.14
C LEU A 398 -13.92 -7.78 0.11
N GLU A 399 -14.21 -7.95 -1.19
CA GLU A 399 -13.27 -7.59 -2.26
C GLU A 399 -12.95 -6.09 -2.25
N ALA A 400 -13.97 -5.22 -2.11
CA ALA A 400 -13.78 -3.77 -2.05
C ALA A 400 -12.95 -3.33 -0.83
N ALA A 401 -13.19 -3.91 0.35
CA ALA A 401 -12.40 -3.66 1.55
C ALA A 401 -10.94 -4.10 1.33
N ARG A 402 -10.73 -5.36 0.93
CA ARG A 402 -9.39 -5.94 0.70
C ARG A 402 -8.59 -5.21 -0.37
N ALA A 403 -9.23 -4.73 -1.43
CA ALA A 403 -8.56 -3.99 -2.50
C ALA A 403 -7.87 -2.71 -2.00
N THR A 404 -8.31 -2.15 -0.88
CA THR A 404 -7.70 -0.97 -0.22
C THR A 404 -7.08 -1.32 1.14
N ALA A 405 -6.91 -2.60 1.48
CA ALA A 405 -6.44 -3.03 2.79
C ALA A 405 -5.13 -2.34 3.17
N GLY A 406 -5.08 -1.80 4.39
CA GLY A 406 -3.92 -1.06 4.89
C GLY A 406 -3.78 0.37 4.39
N LEU A 407 -4.60 0.85 3.45
CA LEU A 407 -4.66 2.27 3.09
C LEU A 407 -5.57 3.04 4.06
N VAL A 408 -5.09 4.22 4.46
CA VAL A 408 -5.78 5.14 5.38
C VAL A 408 -5.57 6.59 4.92
N LEU A 409 -6.39 7.49 5.45
CA LEU A 409 -6.21 8.93 5.29
C LEU A 409 -5.01 9.40 6.12
N ALA A 410 -4.11 10.14 5.48
CA ALA A 410 -3.02 10.81 6.17
C ALA A 410 -3.55 12.03 6.94
N GLY A 411 -3.21 12.15 8.23
CA GLY A 411 -3.71 13.19 9.13
C GLY A 411 -4.16 12.68 10.50
N GLY A 412 -4.23 11.36 10.68
CA GLY A 412 -4.55 10.71 11.95
C GLY A 412 -5.89 11.17 12.52
N TYR A 413 -5.95 11.40 13.83
CA TYR A 413 -7.16 11.81 14.55
C TYR A 413 -7.81 13.11 14.03
N ALA A 414 -7.06 13.97 13.35
CA ALA A 414 -7.59 15.22 12.79
C ALA A 414 -8.47 14.99 11.55
N ILE A 415 -8.32 13.85 10.89
CA ILE A 415 -9.12 13.45 9.73
C ILE A 415 -9.61 12.02 9.95
N PRO A 416 -10.62 11.83 10.81
CA PRO A 416 -11.09 10.52 11.21
C PRO A 416 -11.89 9.80 10.11
N GLY A 417 -11.90 10.25 8.85
CA GLY A 417 -12.63 9.57 7.79
C GLY A 417 -14.15 9.53 7.98
N GLN A 418 -14.76 10.63 8.46
CA GLN A 418 -16.22 10.73 8.59
C GLN A 418 -16.91 10.62 7.23
N TYR A 419 -18.07 9.97 7.18
CA TYR A 419 -18.88 9.90 5.97
C TYR A 419 -20.37 10.04 6.27
N HIS A 420 -21.14 10.39 5.24
CA HIS A 420 -22.59 10.48 5.28
C HIS A 420 -23.18 9.92 3.98
N ARG A 421 -24.47 9.58 4.00
CA ARG A 421 -25.18 9.10 2.81
C ARG A 421 -25.16 10.13 1.67
N ASP A 422 -25.44 11.40 1.99
CA ASP A 422 -25.71 12.46 1.01
C ASP A 422 -25.30 13.89 1.45
N GLN A 423 -24.70 14.05 2.63
CA GLN A 423 -24.32 15.36 3.19
C GLN A 423 -22.80 15.52 3.21
N GLY A 424 -22.23 15.76 2.03
CA GLY A 424 -20.81 16.03 1.87
C GLY A 424 -20.44 17.41 2.37
N ARG A 425 -19.29 17.50 3.03
CA ARG A 425 -18.62 18.76 3.40
C ARG A 425 -17.14 18.48 3.62
N ASP A 426 -16.33 19.52 3.80
CA ASP A 426 -14.91 19.36 4.09
C ASP A 426 -14.69 18.43 5.30
N GLY A 427 -13.96 17.35 5.07
CA GLY A 427 -13.69 16.31 6.07
C GLY A 427 -14.78 15.26 6.20
N VAL A 428 -15.79 15.24 5.32
CA VAL A 428 -16.89 14.25 5.31
C VAL A 428 -17.19 13.75 3.91
N LEU A 429 -16.94 12.46 3.67
CA LEU A 429 -17.28 11.80 2.40
C LEU A 429 -18.80 11.60 2.27
N SER A 430 -19.38 12.04 1.15
CA SER A 430 -20.77 11.77 0.78
C SER A 430 -20.82 10.56 -0.14
N TRP A 431 -21.55 9.50 0.25
CA TRP A 431 -21.72 8.31 -0.59
C TRP A 431 -22.34 8.66 -1.94
N ARG A 432 -23.42 9.46 -1.96
CA ARG A 432 -24.08 9.91 -3.20
C ARG A 432 -23.13 10.67 -4.12
N ASP A 433 -22.27 11.53 -3.57
CA ASP A 433 -21.35 12.31 -4.41
C ASP A 433 -20.20 11.42 -4.88
N ALA A 434 -19.73 10.50 -4.06
CA ALA A 434 -18.73 9.51 -4.44
C ALA A 434 -19.21 8.61 -5.59
N THR A 435 -20.47 8.15 -5.56
CA THR A 435 -21.02 7.33 -6.65
C THR A 435 -21.19 8.14 -7.94
N ALA A 436 -21.63 9.39 -7.86
CA ALA A 436 -21.72 10.28 -9.02
C ALA A 436 -20.34 10.57 -9.64
N GLN A 437 -19.33 10.80 -8.79
CA GLN A 437 -17.95 11.00 -9.21
C GLN A 437 -17.38 9.75 -9.89
N ALA A 438 -17.55 8.58 -9.28
CA ALA A 438 -17.12 7.31 -9.88
C ALA A 438 -17.82 7.07 -11.23
N GLY A 439 -19.12 7.41 -11.35
CA GLY A 439 -19.85 7.35 -12.61
C GLY A 439 -19.33 8.31 -13.69
N ALA A 440 -18.68 9.41 -13.29
CA ALA A 440 -17.97 10.33 -14.17
C ALA A 440 -16.53 9.89 -14.52
N GLY A 441 -16.11 8.70 -14.08
CA GLY A 441 -14.77 8.16 -14.33
C GLY A 441 -13.71 8.61 -13.33
N GLU A 442 -14.11 9.18 -12.19
CA GLU A 442 -13.20 9.56 -11.11
C GLU A 442 -12.65 8.33 -10.39
N ASP A 443 -11.34 8.32 -10.11
CA ASP A 443 -10.75 7.33 -9.22
C ASP A 443 -11.00 7.67 -7.75
N TYR A 444 -10.83 6.67 -6.88
CA TYR A 444 -11.08 6.80 -5.45
C TYR A 444 -10.16 7.83 -4.78
N LEU A 445 -8.96 8.08 -5.33
CA LEU A 445 -8.04 9.09 -4.78
C LEU A 445 -8.59 10.48 -4.99
N ARG A 446 -9.13 10.78 -6.18
CA ARG A 446 -9.76 12.07 -6.47
C ARG A 446 -11.06 12.24 -5.69
N ILE A 447 -11.83 11.16 -5.49
CA ILE A 447 -13.01 11.16 -4.61
C ILE A 447 -12.61 11.48 -3.17
N LEU A 448 -11.58 10.82 -2.63
CA LEU A 448 -11.06 11.07 -1.29
C LEU A 448 -10.51 12.48 -1.16
N HIS A 449 -9.76 12.98 -2.12
CA HIS A 449 -9.20 14.34 -2.08
C HIS A 449 -10.31 15.41 -2.03
N ARG A 450 -11.43 15.22 -2.74
CA ARG A 450 -12.57 16.15 -2.66
C ARG A 450 -13.27 16.12 -1.30
N ALA A 451 -13.42 14.94 -0.71
CA ALA A 451 -14.03 14.79 0.61
C ALA A 451 -13.10 15.26 1.75
N TYR A 452 -11.80 15.04 1.60
CA TYR A 452 -10.76 15.28 2.60
C TYR A 452 -9.60 16.06 1.96
N PRO A 453 -9.78 17.34 1.61
CA PRO A 453 -8.77 18.12 0.87
C PRO A 453 -7.44 18.28 1.61
N ARG A 454 -7.45 18.14 2.93
CA ARG A 454 -6.28 18.20 3.81
C ARG A 454 -5.63 16.84 4.09
N ALA A 455 -6.16 15.75 3.51
CA ALA A 455 -5.63 14.41 3.68
C ALA A 455 -4.81 13.97 2.47
N GLY A 456 -3.65 13.38 2.74
CA GLY A 456 -2.98 12.48 1.81
C GLY A 456 -3.46 11.03 1.99
N ILE A 457 -2.78 10.10 1.35
CA ILE A 457 -2.94 8.65 1.60
C ILE A 457 -1.68 8.13 2.26
N ALA A 458 -1.86 7.24 3.23
CA ALA A 458 -0.77 6.59 3.95
C ALA A 458 -1.08 5.11 4.21
N THR A 459 -0.10 4.41 4.81
CA THR A 459 -0.31 3.07 5.33
C THR A 459 -0.83 3.11 6.77
N ALA A 460 -1.56 2.07 7.19
CA ALA A 460 -2.09 1.98 8.55
C ALA A 460 -0.99 1.87 9.64
N ALA A 461 0.21 1.35 9.35
CA ALA A 461 1.31 1.38 10.33
C ALA A 461 1.80 2.80 10.58
N ASP A 462 1.74 3.65 9.56
CA ASP A 462 2.08 5.05 9.70
C ASP A 462 0.96 5.84 10.41
N HIS A 463 -0.25 5.29 10.57
CA HIS A 463 -1.41 6.00 11.13
C HIS A 463 -1.17 6.57 12.55
N GLY A 464 -0.36 5.90 13.37
CA GLY A 464 0.08 6.41 14.68
C GLY A 464 1.18 7.48 14.59
N ALA A 465 2.02 7.43 13.56
CA ALA A 465 3.03 8.45 13.24
C ALA A 465 2.43 9.66 12.48
N LEU A 466 1.19 9.54 11.99
CA LEU A 466 0.45 10.54 11.20
C LEU A 466 -0.27 11.62 12.03
N ALA A 467 -0.25 11.54 13.37
CA ALA A 467 -0.64 12.67 14.20
C ALA A 467 0.37 13.80 13.96
N CYS A 468 0.03 14.75 13.07
CA CYS A 468 0.82 15.95 12.87
C CYS A 468 0.89 16.70 14.20
N ASP A 469 2.05 16.70 14.85
CA ASP A 469 2.37 17.66 15.90
C ASP A 469 2.77 18.97 15.19
N PRO A 470 1.89 19.97 15.13
CA PRO A 470 2.13 21.14 14.29
C PRO A 470 3.35 21.92 14.76
N LEU A 471 4.02 22.59 13.82
CA LEU A 471 5.07 23.58 14.12
C LEU A 471 4.61 25.00 13.76
N PRO A 472 3.79 25.67 14.61
CA PRO A 472 3.22 26.98 14.31
C PRO A 472 4.25 28.05 13.98
N LEU A 473 5.43 27.99 14.61
CA LEU A 473 6.50 28.97 14.39
C LEU A 473 7.12 28.86 12.99
N VAL A 474 7.25 27.64 12.47
CA VAL A 474 7.72 27.41 11.09
C VAL A 474 6.66 27.85 10.10
N LEU A 475 5.39 27.53 10.36
CA LEU A 475 4.27 27.95 9.52
C LEU A 475 4.15 29.48 9.44
N GLN A 476 4.30 30.18 10.57
CA GLN A 476 4.34 31.65 10.61
C GLN A 476 5.54 32.22 9.86
N TRP A 477 6.70 31.57 9.94
CA TRP A 477 7.88 31.97 9.17
C TRP A 477 7.64 31.80 7.67
N LEU A 478 7.18 30.64 7.23
CA LEU A 478 6.79 30.39 5.83
C LEU A 478 5.78 31.41 5.33
N ALA A 479 4.74 31.73 6.10
CA ALA A 479 3.75 32.73 5.73
C ALA A 479 4.37 34.12 5.48
N ARG A 480 5.45 34.49 6.19
CA ARG A 480 6.17 35.74 5.97
C ARG A 480 7.08 35.71 4.75
N GLU A 481 7.78 34.61 4.50
CA GLU A 481 8.75 34.51 3.39
C GLU A 481 8.09 34.29 2.02
N ARG A 482 6.98 33.55 1.99
CA ARG A 482 6.30 33.10 0.76
C ARG A 482 5.97 34.20 -0.26
N PRO A 483 5.49 35.40 0.12
CA PRO A 483 5.26 36.47 -0.86
C PRO A 483 6.54 36.90 -1.58
N GLY A 484 7.70 36.83 -0.92
CA GLY A 484 9.01 37.06 -1.53
C GLY A 484 9.39 35.93 -2.47
N TRP A 485 9.27 34.68 -2.01
CA TRP A 485 9.62 33.50 -2.79
C TRP A 485 8.76 33.34 -4.04
N LYS A 486 7.46 33.59 -3.93
CA LYS A 486 6.53 33.60 -5.08
C LYS A 486 6.98 34.56 -6.17
N ARG A 487 7.41 35.78 -5.81
CA ARG A 487 7.93 36.75 -6.79
C ARG A 487 9.22 36.27 -7.46
N GLN A 488 10.09 35.59 -6.72
CA GLN A 488 11.34 35.05 -7.28
C GLN A 488 11.13 33.85 -8.20
N LEU A 489 10.10 33.04 -7.94
CA LEU A 489 9.81 31.80 -8.68
C LEU A 489 8.78 31.97 -9.81
N ALA A 490 7.96 33.02 -9.80
CA ALA A 490 6.87 33.23 -10.76
C ALA A 490 7.29 33.23 -12.24
N GLY A 491 8.54 33.55 -12.54
CA GLY A 491 9.09 33.52 -13.91
C GLY A 491 9.65 32.16 -14.35
N GLN A 492 9.65 31.16 -13.48
CA GLN A 492 10.24 29.85 -13.79
C GLN A 492 9.22 28.89 -14.40
N PRO A 493 9.58 28.16 -15.48
CA PRO A 493 8.71 27.15 -16.06
C PRO A 493 8.31 26.08 -15.04
N GLY A 494 7.00 25.85 -14.90
CA GLY A 494 6.46 24.82 -14.01
C GLY A 494 6.26 25.22 -12.56
N PHE A 495 6.42 26.50 -12.22
CA PHE A 495 6.05 27.02 -10.90
C PHE A 495 4.53 27.10 -10.73
N GLU A 496 4.03 26.49 -9.66
CA GLU A 496 2.66 26.59 -9.15
C GLU A 496 2.71 26.95 -7.66
N ASP A 497 1.86 27.90 -7.21
CA ASP A 497 1.81 28.26 -5.79
C ASP A 497 1.13 27.14 -4.99
N PRO A 498 1.82 26.52 -4.00
CA PRO A 498 1.24 25.42 -3.23
C PRO A 498 0.00 25.76 -2.38
N GLY A 499 -0.44 27.02 -2.32
CA GLY A 499 -1.64 27.38 -1.56
C GLY A 499 -1.43 27.26 -0.05
N GLU A 500 -2.43 26.85 0.72
CA GLU A 500 -2.25 26.66 2.18
C GLU A 500 -1.36 25.47 2.48
N LEU A 501 -0.43 25.64 3.43
CA LEU A 501 0.56 24.64 3.82
C LEU A 501 0.29 24.14 5.24
N GLN A 502 0.57 22.86 5.48
CA GLN A 502 0.66 22.29 6.82
C GLN A 502 2.13 22.01 7.17
N VAL A 503 2.58 22.37 8.38
CA VAL A 503 3.93 22.01 8.84
C VAL A 503 3.86 21.13 10.08
N CYS A 504 4.48 19.96 10.00
CA CYS A 504 4.46 18.95 11.05
C CYS A 504 5.87 18.69 11.59
N ARG A 505 5.95 18.45 12.90
CA ARG A 505 7.20 18.11 13.57
C ARG A 505 7.65 16.74 13.13
N LEU A 506 8.81 16.71 12.51
CA LEU A 506 9.53 15.49 12.22
C LEU A 506 10.43 15.14 13.42
N ALA A 507 10.08 14.07 14.13
CA ALA A 507 10.85 13.66 15.30
C ALA A 507 12.25 13.15 14.92
N ARG A 508 12.40 12.52 13.74
CA ARG A 508 13.64 12.01 13.13
C ARG A 508 13.44 11.88 11.61
N GLY A 509 14.48 12.02 10.80
CA GLY A 509 14.36 11.98 9.34
C GLY A 509 14.81 13.28 8.67
N ARG A 510 15.06 13.22 7.35
CA ARG A 510 15.10 14.40 6.49
C ARG A 510 13.74 15.06 6.39
N ALA A 511 13.80 16.39 6.32
CA ALA A 511 12.65 17.16 5.89
C ALA A 511 12.11 16.58 4.57
N HIS A 512 10.80 16.52 4.45
CA HIS A 512 10.16 16.06 3.22
C HIS A 512 8.79 16.72 3.05
N ALA A 513 8.44 16.96 1.81
CA ALA A 513 7.09 17.29 1.40
C ALA A 513 6.24 16.02 1.33
N GLY A 514 5.25 15.91 2.22
CA GLY A 514 4.23 14.85 2.19
C GLY A 514 3.12 15.17 1.18
N GLY A 515 2.34 14.16 0.78
CA GLY A 515 1.16 14.38 -0.06
C GLY A 515 0.17 15.36 0.58
N GLY A 516 -0.41 16.28 -0.21
CA GLY A 516 -1.44 17.23 0.26
C GLY A 516 -0.93 18.53 0.87
N HIS A 517 0.13 19.14 0.33
CA HIS A 517 0.65 20.45 0.74
C HIS A 517 1.23 20.48 2.18
N ARG A 518 1.80 19.36 2.61
CA ARG A 518 2.40 19.17 3.94
C ARG A 518 3.93 19.20 3.86
N ILE A 519 4.56 19.84 4.83
CA ILE A 519 6.02 19.84 5.03
C ILE A 519 6.31 19.25 6.41
N ASP A 520 7.07 18.17 6.47
CA ASP A 520 7.56 17.55 7.70
C ASP A 520 9.00 17.99 7.93
N VAL A 521 9.27 18.68 9.05
CA VAL A 521 10.60 19.26 9.35
C VAL A 521 10.93 19.17 10.83
N ALA A 522 12.22 19.10 11.16
CA ALA A 522 12.70 19.05 12.54
C ALA A 522 12.57 20.41 13.26
N GLY A 523 12.72 21.52 12.53
CA GLY A 523 12.79 22.87 13.08
C GLY A 523 12.99 23.96 12.01
N TYR A 524 13.35 25.17 12.43
CA TYR A 524 13.67 26.32 11.55
C TYR A 524 14.66 27.33 12.18
N ARG A 525 15.34 26.95 13.27
CA ARG A 525 16.21 27.84 14.04
C ARG A 525 17.59 27.97 13.40
N SER A 526 18.13 26.88 12.85
CA SER A 526 19.42 26.91 12.16
C SER A 526 19.29 27.38 10.70
N LEU A 527 20.41 27.66 10.05
CA LEU A 527 20.41 27.94 8.61
C LEU A 527 20.03 26.69 7.81
N GLU A 528 20.60 25.53 8.16
CA GLU A 528 20.29 24.24 7.54
C GLU A 528 18.82 23.85 7.68
N GLU A 529 18.21 24.09 8.85
CA GLU A 529 16.78 23.84 9.04
C GLU A 529 15.91 24.76 8.17
N ARG A 530 16.31 26.02 7.98
CA ARG A 530 15.59 26.94 7.08
C ARG A 530 15.76 26.55 5.62
N ILE A 531 16.96 26.11 5.23
CA ILE A 531 17.23 25.55 3.90
C ILE A 531 16.34 24.34 3.66
N ALA A 532 16.27 23.41 4.60
CA ALA A 532 15.40 22.24 4.51
C ALA A 532 13.91 22.60 4.34
N VAL A 533 13.40 23.60 5.09
CA VAL A 533 12.02 24.05 4.91
C VAL A 533 11.80 24.70 3.54
N ALA A 534 12.76 25.49 3.05
CA ALA A 534 12.69 26.10 1.72
C ALA A 534 12.80 25.05 0.60
N HIS A 535 13.61 24.02 0.81
CA HIS A 535 13.81 22.88 -0.08
C HIS A 535 12.48 22.14 -0.31
N GLU A 536 11.78 21.78 0.77
CA GLU A 536 10.47 21.13 0.66
C GLU A 536 9.40 22.03 0.05
N TYR A 537 9.46 23.33 0.31
CA TYR A 537 8.57 24.28 -0.37
C TYR A 537 8.79 24.29 -1.89
N VAL A 538 10.03 24.21 -2.36
CA VAL A 538 10.34 24.19 -3.80
C VAL A 538 9.87 22.87 -4.43
N HIS A 539 10.00 21.73 -3.75
CA HIS A 539 9.40 20.47 -4.22
C HIS A 539 7.90 20.59 -4.43
N LEU A 540 7.17 21.20 -3.48
CA LEU A 540 5.73 21.44 -3.62
C LEU A 540 5.42 22.43 -4.75
N ALA A 541 6.19 23.50 -4.87
CA ALA A 541 5.95 24.55 -5.86
C ALA A 541 6.23 24.12 -7.31
N PHE A 542 6.94 23.01 -7.52
CA PHE A 542 7.21 22.44 -8.84
C PHE A 542 6.70 21.00 -8.96
N ALA A 543 5.72 20.60 -8.14
CA ALA A 543 5.20 19.23 -8.11
C ALA A 543 4.69 18.73 -9.48
N GLY A 544 4.17 19.65 -10.32
CA GLY A 544 3.70 19.40 -11.69
C GLY A 544 4.79 19.38 -12.77
N HIS A 545 6.05 19.65 -12.44
CA HIS A 545 7.13 19.87 -13.42
C HIS A 545 8.36 18.99 -13.14
N PRO A 546 9.11 18.52 -14.17
CA PRO A 546 10.32 17.69 -13.95
C PRO A 546 11.38 18.33 -13.05
N ALA A 547 11.48 19.65 -13.04
CA ALA A 547 12.41 20.39 -12.19
C ALA A 547 12.15 20.16 -10.69
N GLY A 548 10.92 19.88 -10.26
CA GLY A 548 10.61 19.54 -8.88
C GLY A 548 11.14 18.17 -8.42
N ARG A 549 11.71 17.37 -9.34
CA ARG A 549 12.39 16.08 -9.05
C ARG A 549 13.91 16.15 -9.24
N ASP A 550 14.42 17.30 -9.64
CA ASP A 550 15.84 17.54 -9.78
C ASP A 550 16.34 18.15 -8.47
N GLU A 551 16.88 17.29 -7.60
CA GLU A 551 17.42 17.67 -6.29
C GLU A 551 18.47 18.79 -6.38
N ALA A 552 19.25 18.85 -7.47
CA ALA A 552 20.24 19.90 -7.67
C ALA A 552 19.57 21.24 -7.98
N PHE A 553 18.51 21.23 -8.79
CA PHE A 553 17.69 22.41 -9.02
C PHE A 553 16.98 22.87 -7.73
N VAL A 554 16.34 21.93 -7.02
CA VAL A 554 15.57 22.23 -5.81
C VAL A 554 16.47 22.83 -4.73
N GLU A 555 17.62 22.21 -4.46
CA GLU A 555 18.60 22.71 -3.50
C GLU A 555 19.14 24.09 -3.89
N ALA A 556 19.48 24.29 -5.18
CA ALA A 556 19.97 25.58 -5.66
C ALA A 556 18.92 26.69 -5.49
N GLN A 557 17.64 26.39 -5.74
CA GLN A 557 16.58 27.36 -5.52
C GLN A 557 16.31 27.61 -4.04
N ALA A 558 16.28 26.56 -3.20
CA ALA A 558 16.09 26.71 -1.75
C ALA A 558 17.12 27.66 -1.13
N ARG A 559 18.39 27.49 -1.50
CA ARG A 559 19.50 28.36 -1.10
C ARG A 559 19.32 29.78 -1.62
N LYS A 560 18.99 29.94 -2.90
CA LYS A 560 18.72 31.24 -3.52
C LYS A 560 17.58 32.00 -2.84
N LEU A 561 16.48 31.32 -2.50
CA LEU A 561 15.33 31.89 -1.80
C LEU A 561 15.70 32.48 -0.43
N LEU A 562 16.72 31.90 0.22
CA LEU A 562 17.25 32.34 1.51
C LEU A 562 18.42 33.32 1.39
N GLY A 563 18.80 33.72 0.17
CA GLY A 563 19.92 34.62 -0.06
C GLY A 563 21.28 34.00 0.27
N VAL A 564 21.35 32.66 0.33
CA VAL A 564 22.58 31.90 0.53
C VAL A 564 22.97 31.41 -0.87
N LEU A 565 24.02 31.93 -1.48
CA LEU A 565 24.47 31.43 -2.78
C LEU A 565 25.02 29.99 -2.61
N PRO A 566 24.95 29.13 -3.65
CA PRO A 566 25.53 27.79 -3.62
C PRO A 566 27.03 27.81 -3.31
#